data_AF-A0A1I5M8N7-F1
#
_entry.id   AF-A0A1I5M8N7-F1
#
_cell.length_a   1.000
_cell.length_b   1.000
_cell.length_c   1.000
_cell.angle_alpha   90.00
_cell.angle_beta   90.00
_cell.angle_gamma   90.00
#
_symmetry.space_group_name_H-M   'P 1'
#
loop_
_entity.id
_entity.type
_entity.pdbx_description
1 polymer ?
#
loop_
_entity_poly.entity_id
_entity_poly.type
_entity_poly.pdbx_seq_one_letter_code
_entity_poly.pdbx_strand_id
1 'polypeptide(L)'
;MVSYGQLAELAGLGRAARWVGRSLSQLPQGSTLPWHRVIAASGRLSLPAGSVSGAEQRARLRAEGVLVVNDRVDIRRHGWRPMEHSG
;
A
#
# COMPACT_ATOMS: atom_id res chain seq x y z
N MET A 1 -2.30 0.66 -6.32
CA MET A 1 -1.15 0.63 -5.40
C MET A 1 -0.60 2.03 -5.27
N VAL A 2 -0.44 2.48 -4.04
CA VAL A 2 0.19 3.75 -3.70
C VAL A 2 1.42 3.42 -2.86
N SER A 3 2.56 4.07 -3.11
CA SER A 3 3.71 3.87 -2.23
C SER A 3 3.57 4.66 -0.93
N TYR A 4 4.22 4.23 0.15
CA TYR A 4 4.25 5.02 1.40
C TYR A 4 4.73 6.46 1.19
N GLY A 5 5.69 6.67 0.29
CA GLY A 5 6.19 7.99 -0.07
C GLY A 5 5.14 8.83 -0.79
N GLN A 6 4.50 8.27 -1.83
CA GLN A 6 3.42 8.94 -2.54
C GLN A 6 2.24 9.26 -1.61
N LEU A 7 1.87 8.34 -0.71
CA LEU A 7 0.78 8.59 0.23
C LEU A 7 1.12 9.74 1.20
N ALA A 8 2.38 9.83 1.66
CA ALA A 8 2.83 10.93 2.49
C ALA A 8 2.82 12.27 1.73
N GLU A 9 3.25 12.27 0.47
CA GLU A 9 3.23 13.44 -0.41
C GLU A 9 1.80 13.93 -0.67
N LEU A 10 0.89 13.03 -1.03
CA LEU A 10 -0.54 13.32 -1.23
C LEU A 10 -1.23 13.83 0.04
N ALA A 11 -0.75 13.42 1.21
CA ALA A 11 -1.26 13.88 2.50
C ALA A 11 -0.65 15.23 2.95
N GLY A 12 0.23 15.85 2.15
CA GLY A 12 0.90 17.11 2.53
C GLY A 12 1.98 16.93 3.61
N LEU A 13 2.44 15.69 3.84
CA LEU A 13 3.41 15.36 4.88
C LEU A 13 4.86 15.28 4.35
N GLY A 14 5.06 15.53 3.05
CA GLY A 14 6.37 15.47 2.40
C GLY A 14 7.01 14.08 2.52
N ARG A 15 8.25 14.01 3.03
CA ARG A 15 9.06 12.77 3.09
C ARG A 15 8.71 11.87 4.31
N ALA A 16 7.45 11.81 4.71
CA ALA A 16 7.00 11.13 5.92
C ALA A 16 6.58 9.65 5.74
N ALA A 17 7.18 8.92 4.79
CA ALA A 17 6.80 7.55 4.46
C ALA A 17 6.80 6.58 5.68
N ARG A 18 7.78 6.71 6.59
CA ARG A 18 7.84 5.89 7.82
C ARG A 18 6.71 6.22 8.78
N TRP A 19 6.34 7.49 8.88
CA TRP A 19 5.22 7.93 9.70
C TRP A 19 3.91 7.31 9.19
N VAL A 20 3.68 7.35 7.87
CA VAL A 20 2.52 6.69 7.23
C VAL A 20 2.50 5.20 7.56
N GLY A 21 3.64 4.51 7.44
CA GLY A 21 3.74 3.09 7.78
C GLY A 21 3.37 2.79 9.24
N ARG A 22 3.85 3.62 10.18
CA ARG A 22 3.51 3.49 11.60
C ARG A 22 2.02 3.76 11.84
N SER A 23 1.45 4.80 11.26
CA SER A 23 0.03 5.11 11.38
C SER A 23 -0.85 3.97 10.86
N LEU A 24 -0.50 3.37 9.72
CA LEU A 24 -1.21 2.22 9.17
C LEU A 24 -1.07 0.94 10.02
N SER A 25 0.06 0.76 10.73
CA SER A 25 0.23 -0.38 11.65
C SER A 25 -0.59 -0.27 12.94
N GLN A 26 -1.11 0.91 13.24
CA GLN A 26 -1.87 1.20 14.46
C GLN A 26 -3.38 1.33 14.20
N LEU A 27 -3.84 0.92 13.01
CA LEU A 27 -5.26 0.94 12.70
C LEU A 27 -6.03 0.05 13.69
N PRO A 28 -7.22 0.50 14.14
CA PRO A 28 -8.05 -0.30 15.02
C PRO A 28 -8.45 -1.61 14.33
N GLN A 29 -8.63 -2.65 15.13
CA GLN A 29 -9.14 -3.92 14.63
C GLN A 29 -10.49 -3.72 13.95
N GLY A 30 -10.69 -4.35 12.79
CA GLY A 30 -11.90 -4.16 11.98
C GLY A 30 -11.90 -2.92 11.09
N SER A 31 -10.79 -2.17 11.00
CA SER A 31 -10.68 -1.04 10.06
C SER A 31 -11.00 -1.47 8.62
N THR A 32 -11.89 -0.70 7.99
CA THR A 32 -12.30 -0.85 6.59
C THR A 32 -11.38 -0.11 5.62
N LEU A 33 -10.36 0.60 6.13
CA LEU A 33 -9.42 1.32 5.27
C LEU A 33 -8.64 0.33 4.38
N PRO A 34 -8.44 0.64 3.09
CA PRO A 34 -7.74 -0.24 2.15
C PRO A 34 -6.21 -0.17 2.31
N TRP A 35 -5.73 -0.36 3.55
CA TRP A 35 -4.32 -0.25 3.91
C TRP A 35 -3.43 -1.22 3.13
N HIS A 36 -3.99 -2.35 2.68
CA HIS A 36 -3.28 -3.37 1.90
C HIS A 36 -2.79 -2.87 0.55
N ARG A 37 -3.33 -1.75 0.04
CA ARG A 37 -2.91 -1.09 -1.22
C ARG A 37 -1.68 -0.20 -1.07
N VAL A 38 -1.19 -0.01 0.16
CA VAL A 38 0.01 0.80 0.44
C VAL A 38 1.23 -0.12 0.54
N ILE A 39 2.21 0.11 -0.33
CA ILE A 39 3.39 -0.77 -0.48
C ILE A 39 4.70 0.04 -0.61
N ALA A 40 5.85 -0.64 -0.67
CA ALA A 40 7.11 0.03 -0.95
C ALA A 40 7.10 0.60 -2.39
N ALA A 41 7.82 1.71 -2.62
CA ALA A 41 7.94 2.32 -3.96
C ALA A 41 8.53 1.37 -5.02
N SER A 42 9.25 0.33 -4.60
CA SER A 42 9.76 -0.72 -5.48
C SER A 42 8.69 -1.72 -5.95
N GLY A 43 7.49 -1.70 -5.38
CA GLY A 43 6.45 -2.70 -5.60
C GLY A 43 6.48 -3.85 -4.60
N ARG A 44 7.44 -3.88 -3.68
CA ARG A 44 7.54 -4.94 -2.66
C ARG A 44 6.51 -4.74 -1.55
N LEU A 45 5.90 -5.83 -1.09
CA LEU A 45 5.13 -5.85 0.15
C LEU A 45 6.07 -5.67 1.35
N SER A 46 5.79 -4.68 2.19
CA SER A 46 6.62 -4.39 3.37
C SER A 46 6.37 -5.33 4.54
N LEU A 47 5.21 -5.99 4.56
CA LEU A 47 4.86 -6.94 5.62
C LEU A 47 5.45 -8.33 5.34
N PRO A 48 6.07 -8.99 6.32
CA PRO A 48 6.64 -10.32 6.15
C PRO A 48 5.58 -11.38 5.76
N ALA A 49 5.95 -12.34 4.92
CA ALA A 49 5.04 -13.42 4.49
C ALA A 49 4.50 -14.29 5.64
N GLY A 50 5.30 -14.47 6.70
CA GLY A 50 4.91 -15.26 7.87
C GLY A 50 4.11 -14.50 8.93
N SER A 51 3.85 -13.20 8.76
CA SER A 51 3.03 -12.45 9.74
C SER A 51 1.54 -12.52 9.37
N VAL A 52 0.67 -12.49 10.38
CA VAL A 52 -0.79 -12.44 10.20
C VAL A 52 -1.19 -11.26 9.31
N SER A 53 -0.62 -10.08 9.56
CA SER A 53 -0.85 -8.88 8.76
C SER A 53 -0.34 -9.03 7.32
N GLY A 54 0.78 -9.72 7.11
CA GLY A 54 1.31 -9.99 5.78
C GLY A 54 0.43 -10.96 5.00
N ALA A 55 -0.11 -11.99 5.64
CA ALA A 55 -1.07 -12.91 5.05
C ALA A 55 -2.36 -12.18 4.64
N GLU A 56 -2.89 -11.33 5.53
CA GLU A 56 -4.09 -10.53 5.27
C GLU A 56 -3.88 -9.55 4.10
N GLN A 57 -2.74 -8.88 4.03
CA GLN A 57 -2.41 -7.99 2.91
C GLN A 57 -2.50 -8.74 1.57
N ARG A 58 -1.89 -9.94 1.50
CA ARG A 58 -1.91 -10.79 0.30
C ARG A 58 -3.33 -11.29 -0.02
N ALA A 59 -4.12 -11.65 0.98
CA ALA A 59 -5.50 -12.09 0.79
C ALA A 59 -6.36 -10.98 0.18
N ARG A 60 -6.31 -9.77 0.74
CA ARG A 60 -7.06 -8.62 0.21
C ARG A 60 -6.62 -8.21 -1.20
N LEU A 61 -5.32 -8.22 -1.47
CA LEU A 61 -4.80 -7.94 -2.83
C LEU A 61 -5.31 -8.97 -3.85
N ARG A 62 -5.30 -10.27 -3.50
CA ARG A 62 -5.85 -11.32 -4.37
C ARG A 62 -7.35 -11.15 -4.61
N ALA A 63 -8.12 -10.78 -3.57
CA ALA A 63 -9.55 -10.51 -3.70
C ALA A 63 -9.85 -9.36 -4.68
N GLU A 64 -8.93 -8.42 -4.84
CA GLU A 64 -8.99 -7.33 -5.82
C GLU A 64 -8.45 -7.71 -7.21
N GLY A 65 -8.06 -8.97 -7.42
CA GLY A 65 -7.44 -9.43 -8.67
C GLY A 65 -6.01 -8.92 -8.89
N VAL A 66 -5.34 -8.48 -7.82
CA VAL A 66 -3.94 -8.01 -7.89
C VAL A 66 -3.00 -9.21 -7.69
N LEU A 67 -2.24 -9.52 -8.72
CA LEU A 67 -1.25 -10.59 -8.66
C LEU A 67 -0.01 -10.16 -7.86
N VAL A 68 0.38 -10.99 -6.88
CA VAL A 68 1.63 -10.83 -6.12
C VAL A 68 2.57 -11.95 -6.53
N VAL A 69 3.73 -11.60 -7.07
CA VAL A 69 4.79 -12.55 -7.47
C VAL A 69 6.05 -12.21 -6.71
N ASN A 70 6.64 -13.19 -6.00
CA ASN A 70 7.85 -13.00 -5.19
C ASN A 70 7.75 -11.79 -4.23
N ASP A 71 6.61 -11.64 -3.54
CA ASP A 71 6.28 -10.52 -2.66
C ASP A 71 6.31 -9.14 -3.33
N ARG A 72 6.05 -9.09 -4.63
CA ARG A 72 5.98 -7.86 -5.40
C ARG A 72 4.68 -7.76 -6.18
N VAL A 73 4.17 -6.54 -6.27
CA VAL A 73 3.09 -6.14 -7.16
C VAL A 73 3.67 -5.33 -8.31
N ASP A 74 3.17 -5.57 -9.51
CA ASP A 74 3.46 -4.70 -10.66
C ASP A 74 2.76 -3.34 -10.47
N ILE A 75 3.51 -2.36 -9.99
CA ILE A 75 3.04 -0.98 -9.80
C ILE A 75 2.69 -0.33 -11.14
N ARG A 76 3.29 -0.71 -12.27
CA ARG A 76 2.95 -0.07 -13.56
C ARG A 76 1.52 -0.40 -13.97
N ARG A 77 1.10 -1.65 -13.70
CA ARG A 77 -0.23 -2.16 -13.99
C ARG A 77 -1.27 -1.74 -12.94
N HIS A 78 -0.93 -1.81 -11.66
CA HIS A 78 -1.88 -1.61 -10.57
C HIS A 78 -1.69 -0.30 -9.80
N GLY A 79 -0.71 0.52 -10.19
CA GLY A 79 -0.38 1.79 -9.54
C GLY A 79 -1.50 2.80 -9.64
N TRP A 80 -1.76 3.51 -8.56
CA TRP A 80 -2.66 4.65 -8.58
C TRP A 80 -1.99 5.77 -9.37
N ARG A 81 -2.75 6.36 -10.30
CA ARG A 81 -2.34 7.52 -11.07
C ARG A 81 -3.34 8.62 -10.72
N PRO A 82 -2.91 9.78 -10.18
CA PRO A 82 -3.81 10.91 -10.06
C PRO A 82 -4.35 11.20 -11.46
N MET A 83 -5.67 11.33 -11.58
CA MET A 83 -6.23 11.89 -12.81
C MET A 83 -5.75 13.34 -12.86
N GLU A 84 -5.00 13.68 -13.91
CA GLU A 84 -4.64 15.06 -14.22
C GLU A 84 -5.96 15.85 -14.19
N HIS A 85 -6.13 16.74 -13.22
CA HIS A 85 -7.16 17.76 -13.34
C HIS A 85 -6.61 18.73 -14.39
N SER A 86 -7.08 18.58 -15.63
CA SER A 86 -6.96 19.63 -16.63
C SER A 86 -7.62 20.87 -16.03
N GLY A 87 -6.79 21.80 -15.58
CA GLY A 87 -7.19 23.18 -15.32
C GLY A 87 -7.35 23.94 -16.63
#